data_AF-A0A3D0S0E1-F1
#
_entry.id   AF-A0A3D0S0E1-F1
#
_cell.length_a   1.000
_cell.length_b   1.000
_cell.length_c   1.000
_cell.angle_alpha   90.00
_cell.angle_beta   90.00
_cell.angle_gamma   90.00
#
_symmetry.space_group_name_H-M   'P 1'
#
loop_
_entity.id
_entity.type
_entity.pdbx_description
1 polymer ?
#
loop_
_entity_poly.entity_id
_entity_poly.type
_entity_poly.pdbx_seq_one_letter_code
_entity_poly.pdbx_strand_id
1 'polypeptide(L)'
;MTGDESVAAAPEIDAGALIRSKGYRRLLVLAAIIGVVVSLASWALLELFHWVQEWVYKDLPEALGFDSAPVWWPAPVLVLAGVAVAYAVRLPGNGGHEPYLGLGGGVTLPGALPGVLVAAVASVGLGLVLGPEAPLIALGSGLAIFAARATRRDLNQQTISVLAASAAFAALATVFGSPVVGAVILIEAAGLGGALLPLVLLPGLMSAGIGSLVFVGAGKWTGLDNSDYSLAPFSLPSYASPTLSDLAWTVPLAVLAAVGVFAVIELARLSARIVALRPWILTPVAGLVVALLAICFELSTDQSALAVLFSGEDAFSGLLSDAGTLSLGTLLLLVLLKSLAWAISLGSFRGGPTFPALFIGAAAGLMADQLPGAAETPAVAALMAACTVSVLRLPLSAVVITLLLTSRSGAGVAPIVIVAVVVAYITIETLSRAWSPTPAPASADAAS
;
A
#
# COMPACT_ATOMS: atom_id res chain seq x y z
N MET A 1 46.25 -11.72 38.57
CA MET A 1 44.89 -12.08 39.01
C MET A 1 43.92 -11.47 38.01
N THR A 2 43.38 -12.31 37.14
CA THR A 2 42.46 -11.97 36.05
C THR A 2 41.08 -11.68 36.63
N GLY A 3 40.59 -10.46 36.44
CA GLY A 3 39.21 -10.09 36.72
C GLY A 3 38.34 -10.52 35.55
N ASP A 4 37.58 -11.60 35.74
CA ASP A 4 36.54 -12.06 34.84
C ASP A 4 35.22 -11.41 35.28
N GLU A 5 34.93 -10.22 34.75
CA GLU A 5 33.60 -9.63 34.84
C GLU A 5 32.69 -10.37 33.87
N SER A 6 32.03 -11.44 34.35
CA SER A 6 31.00 -12.11 33.60
C SER A 6 29.87 -11.11 33.33
N VAL A 7 29.75 -10.66 32.08
CA VAL A 7 28.58 -9.97 31.57
C VAL A 7 27.39 -10.91 31.76
N ALA A 8 26.53 -10.61 32.75
CA ALA A 8 25.33 -11.37 32.99
C ALA A 8 24.46 -11.34 31.73
N ALA A 9 24.38 -12.47 31.03
CA ALA A 9 23.51 -12.64 29.88
C ALA A 9 22.07 -12.32 30.30
N ALA A 10 21.41 -11.45 29.53
CA ALA A 10 19.99 -11.17 29.74
C ALA A 10 19.20 -12.49 29.68
N PRO A 11 18.19 -12.69 30.55
CA PRO A 11 17.45 -13.94 30.60
C PRO A 11 16.80 -14.23 29.24
N GLU A 12 17.05 -15.43 28.69
CA GLU A 12 16.40 -15.89 27.46
C GLU A 12 14.88 -15.92 27.67
N ILE A 13 14.14 -15.29 26.74
CA ILE A 13 12.68 -15.30 26.76
C ILE A 13 12.20 -16.71 26.41
N ASP A 14 11.71 -17.46 27.39
CA ASP A 14 11.00 -18.73 27.14
C ASP A 14 9.59 -18.44 26.56
N ALA A 15 9.54 -18.28 25.24
CA ALA A 15 8.30 -18.08 24.50
C ALA A 15 7.30 -19.24 24.71
N GLY A 16 7.78 -20.46 24.90
CA GLY A 16 6.94 -21.65 25.10
C GLY A 16 6.20 -21.63 26.43
N ALA A 17 6.85 -21.18 27.51
CA ALA A 17 6.18 -20.95 28.80
C ALA A 17 5.12 -19.84 28.70
N LEU A 18 5.43 -18.73 28.03
CA LEU A 18 4.49 -17.62 27.84
C LEU A 18 3.24 -18.03 27.06
N ILE A 19 3.40 -18.78 25.96
CA ILE A 19 2.29 -19.26 25.12
C ILE A 19 1.34 -20.17 25.90
N ARG A 20 1.86 -21.00 26.82
CA ARG A 20 1.05 -21.90 27.66
C ARG A 20 0.29 -21.17 28.78
N SER A 21 0.63 -19.91 29.06
CA SER A 21 0.04 -19.15 30.15
C SER A 21 -1.45 -18.81 29.93
N LYS A 22 -2.19 -18.63 31.03
CA LYS A 22 -3.58 -18.13 30.98
C LYS A 22 -3.65 -16.71 30.42
N GLY A 23 -2.62 -15.89 30.64
CA GLY A 23 -2.53 -14.53 30.11
C GLY A 23 -2.50 -14.51 28.59
N TYR A 24 -1.72 -15.40 27.98
CA TYR A 24 -1.62 -15.50 26.54
C TYR A 24 -2.92 -15.99 25.87
N ARG A 25 -3.64 -16.93 26.51
CA ARG A 25 -4.98 -17.33 26.02
C ARG A 25 -5.96 -16.17 26.03
N ARG A 26 -5.95 -15.33 27.07
CA ARG A 26 -6.77 -14.11 27.13
C ARG A 26 -6.37 -13.13 26.03
N LEU A 27 -5.07 -13.00 25.75
CA LEU A 27 -4.56 -12.18 24.66
C LEU A 27 -5.07 -12.65 23.30
N LEU A 28 -5.09 -13.96 23.04
CA LEU A 28 -5.65 -14.53 21.80
C LEU A 28 -7.14 -14.20 21.64
N VAL A 29 -7.92 -14.27 22.72
CA VAL A 29 -9.35 -13.89 22.68
C VAL A 29 -9.52 -12.39 22.41
N LEU A 30 -8.69 -11.54 23.03
CA LEU A 30 -8.72 -10.09 22.75
C LEU A 30 -8.31 -9.78 21.31
N ALA A 31 -7.29 -10.46 20.79
CA ALA A 31 -6.86 -10.33 19.40
C ALA A 31 -7.97 -10.78 18.43
N ALA A 32 -8.68 -11.87 18.74
CA ALA A 32 -9.85 -12.31 17.97
C ALA A 32 -10.95 -11.25 17.91
N ILE A 33 -11.32 -10.66 19.05
CA ILE A 33 -12.34 -9.60 19.13
C ILE A 33 -11.91 -8.39 18.30
N ILE A 34 -10.64 -8.02 18.37
CA ILE A 34 -10.10 -6.91 17.58
C ILE A 34 -10.07 -7.22 16.10
N GLY A 35 -9.74 -8.46 15.71
CA GLY A 35 -9.87 -8.91 14.34
C GLY A 35 -11.26 -8.65 13.78
N VAL A 36 -12.32 -8.97 14.54
CA VAL A 36 -13.70 -8.66 14.15
C VAL A 36 -13.93 -7.17 13.98
N VAL A 37 -13.62 -6.37 15.01
CA VAL A 37 -13.92 -4.92 15.03
C VAL A 37 -13.15 -4.19 13.93
N VAL A 38 -11.85 -4.47 13.80
CA VAL A 38 -10.97 -3.79 12.83
C VAL A 38 -11.32 -4.19 11.41
N SER A 39 -11.68 -5.45 11.16
CA SER A 39 -12.03 -5.88 9.80
C SER A 39 -13.39 -5.34 9.36
N LEU A 40 -14.38 -5.24 10.27
CA LEU A 40 -15.63 -4.53 9.98
C LEU A 40 -15.40 -3.05 9.70
N ALA A 41 -14.58 -2.39 10.52
CA ALA A 41 -14.27 -0.97 10.31
C ALA A 41 -13.47 -0.75 9.01
N SER A 42 -12.57 -1.69 8.68
CA SER A 42 -11.79 -1.67 7.45
C SER A 42 -12.66 -1.88 6.22
N TRP A 43 -13.55 -2.88 6.26
CA TRP A 43 -14.57 -3.12 5.24
C TRP A 43 -15.46 -1.88 5.04
N ALA A 44 -15.98 -1.29 6.12
CA ALA A 44 -16.82 -0.11 6.04
C ALA A 44 -16.10 1.11 5.44
N LEU A 45 -14.79 1.25 5.70
CA LEU A 45 -14.00 2.33 5.10
C LEU A 45 -13.71 2.08 3.61
N LEU A 46 -13.45 0.84 3.20
CA LEU A 46 -13.30 0.48 1.79
C LEU A 46 -14.60 0.70 1.02
N GLU A 47 -15.73 0.24 1.57
CA GLU A 47 -17.07 0.47 1.03
C GLU A 47 -17.37 1.96 0.93
N LEU A 48 -16.99 2.76 1.93
CA LEU A 48 -17.14 4.21 1.89
C LEU A 48 -16.30 4.82 0.76
N PHE A 49 -15.09 4.35 0.51
CA PHE A 49 -14.30 4.83 -0.63
C PHE A 49 -15.01 4.51 -1.94
N HIS A 50 -15.38 3.25 -2.17
CA HIS A 50 -16.07 2.83 -3.37
C HIS A 50 -17.37 3.62 -3.60
N TRP A 51 -18.22 3.74 -2.57
CA TRP A 51 -19.45 4.52 -2.64
C TRP A 51 -19.21 6.00 -2.97
N VAL A 52 -18.19 6.64 -2.36
CA VAL A 52 -17.84 8.03 -2.70
C VAL A 52 -17.35 8.13 -4.15
N GLN A 53 -16.58 7.15 -4.64
CA GLN A 53 -16.07 7.14 -6.01
C GLN A 53 -17.20 7.05 -7.02
N GLU A 54 -18.11 6.08 -6.87
CA GLU A 54 -19.29 5.93 -7.72
C GLU A 54 -20.18 7.16 -7.65
N TRP A 55 -20.49 7.64 -6.44
CA TRP A 55 -21.38 8.78 -6.27
C TRP A 55 -20.80 10.05 -6.92
N VAL A 56 -19.51 10.32 -6.75
CA VAL A 56 -18.88 11.54 -7.29
C VAL A 56 -18.67 11.47 -8.79
N TYR A 57 -18.31 10.31 -9.36
CA TYR A 57 -17.93 10.18 -10.77
C TYR A 57 -19.02 9.59 -11.67
N LYS A 58 -20.15 9.16 -11.11
CA LYS A 58 -21.29 8.63 -11.88
C LYS A 58 -22.59 9.31 -11.50
N ASP A 59 -23.05 9.11 -10.26
CA ASP A 59 -24.39 9.57 -9.84
C ASP A 59 -24.51 11.10 -9.80
N LEU A 60 -23.47 11.81 -9.37
CA LEU A 60 -23.48 13.27 -9.24
C LEU A 60 -23.49 13.97 -10.61
N PRO A 61 -22.64 13.59 -11.60
CA PRO A 61 -22.78 14.06 -12.98
C PRO A 61 -24.18 13.80 -13.56
N GLU A 62 -24.72 12.59 -13.40
CA GLU A 62 -26.06 12.23 -13.87
C GLU A 62 -27.15 13.10 -13.22
N ALA A 63 -27.07 13.32 -11.90
CA ALA A 63 -27.99 14.17 -11.16
C ALA A 63 -27.92 15.65 -11.58
N LEU A 64 -26.77 16.10 -12.11
CA LEU A 64 -26.60 17.44 -12.69
C LEU A 64 -27.06 17.54 -14.15
N GLY A 65 -27.52 16.43 -14.74
CA GLY A 65 -28.06 16.36 -16.09
C GLY A 65 -27.01 16.09 -17.17
N PHE A 66 -25.84 15.57 -16.82
CA PHE A 66 -24.87 15.06 -17.80
C PHE A 66 -25.14 13.58 -18.10
N ASP A 67 -24.94 13.15 -19.35
CA ASP A 67 -25.10 11.73 -19.72
C ASP A 67 -23.99 10.83 -19.11
N SER A 68 -22.83 11.42 -18.85
CA SER A 68 -21.69 10.81 -18.15
C SER A 68 -20.83 11.91 -17.54
N ALA A 69 -19.86 11.55 -16.68
CA ALA A 69 -18.89 12.52 -16.17
C ALA A 69 -18.17 13.25 -17.33
N PRO A 70 -18.31 14.58 -17.46
CA PRO A 70 -17.61 15.33 -18.49
C PRO A 70 -16.09 15.22 -18.31
N VAL A 71 -15.34 15.33 -19.41
CA VAL A 71 -13.86 15.23 -19.38
C VAL A 71 -13.23 16.13 -18.30
N TRP A 72 -13.74 17.37 -18.12
CA TRP A 72 -13.19 18.33 -17.14
C TRP A 72 -13.59 18.04 -15.68
N TRP A 73 -14.48 17.08 -15.41
CA TRP A 73 -15.05 16.78 -14.11
C TRP A 73 -14.03 16.50 -12.98
N PRO A 74 -12.90 15.82 -13.23
CA PRO A 74 -11.90 15.61 -12.19
C PRO A 74 -11.33 16.92 -11.60
N ALA A 75 -11.30 18.02 -12.37
CA ALA A 75 -10.66 19.26 -11.93
C ALA A 75 -11.30 19.87 -10.65
N PRO A 76 -12.61 20.19 -10.61
CA PRO A 76 -13.23 20.69 -9.38
C PRO A 76 -13.18 19.66 -8.25
N VAL A 77 -13.35 18.36 -8.53
CA VAL A 77 -13.33 17.30 -7.52
C VAL A 77 -11.97 17.22 -6.82
N LEU A 78 -10.86 17.20 -7.57
CA LEU A 78 -9.53 17.08 -6.98
C LEU A 78 -9.04 18.38 -6.32
N VAL A 79 -9.54 19.54 -6.76
CA VAL A 79 -9.33 20.81 -6.03
C VAL A 79 -10.00 20.75 -4.65
N LEU A 80 -11.24 20.27 -4.59
CA LEU A 80 -11.97 20.08 -3.32
C LEU A 80 -11.27 19.05 -2.42
N ALA A 81 -10.78 17.95 -2.99
CA ALA A 81 -9.93 16.99 -2.28
C ALA A 81 -8.72 17.68 -1.63
N GLY A 82 -8.02 18.54 -2.39
CA GLY A 82 -6.86 19.27 -1.87
C GLY A 82 -7.20 20.26 -0.75
N VAL A 83 -8.36 20.91 -0.81
CA VAL A 83 -8.83 21.78 0.29
C VAL A 83 -9.13 20.95 1.54
N ALA A 84 -9.85 19.84 1.40
CA ALA A 84 -10.19 18.95 2.50
C ALA A 84 -8.94 18.35 3.16
N VAL A 85 -7.93 17.96 2.38
CA VAL A 85 -6.65 17.48 2.91
C VAL A 85 -5.85 18.59 3.58
N ALA A 86 -5.79 19.80 3.00
CA ALA A 86 -5.13 20.94 3.64
C ALA A 86 -5.74 21.28 5.01
N TYR A 87 -7.06 21.08 5.16
CA TYR A 87 -7.73 21.15 6.45
C TYR A 87 -7.37 19.98 7.37
N ALA A 88 -7.44 18.75 6.88
CA ALA A 88 -7.17 17.55 7.66
C ALA A 88 -5.75 17.49 8.23
N VAL A 89 -4.77 18.05 7.52
CA VAL A 89 -3.38 18.17 7.99
C VAL A 89 -3.24 19.10 9.22
N ARG A 90 -4.22 19.97 9.50
CA ARG A 90 -4.25 20.77 10.73
C ARG A 90 -4.84 20.03 11.94
N LEU A 91 -5.52 18.90 11.71
CA LEU A 91 -6.07 18.09 12.78
C LEU A 91 -4.94 17.29 13.46
N PRO A 92 -5.14 16.80 14.70
CA PRO A 92 -4.15 15.97 15.38
C PRO A 92 -3.72 14.80 14.48
N GLY A 93 -2.41 14.53 14.44
CA GLY A 93 -1.84 13.49 13.59
C GLY A 93 -1.58 13.89 12.14
N ASN A 94 -1.73 15.17 11.78
CA ASN A 94 -1.31 15.73 10.48
C ASN A 94 -1.91 15.02 9.24
N GLY A 95 -3.13 14.52 9.37
CA GLY A 95 -3.80 13.73 8.32
C GLY A 95 -3.24 12.31 8.13
N GLY A 96 -2.27 11.89 8.95
CA GLY A 96 -1.65 10.57 8.88
C GLY A 96 -0.24 10.57 8.28
N HIS A 97 0.25 9.36 8.05
CA HIS A 97 1.58 9.09 7.51
C HIS A 97 1.78 9.70 6.12
N GLU A 98 3.02 10.08 5.83
CA GLU A 98 3.40 10.60 4.52
C GLU A 98 3.71 9.45 3.55
N PRO A 99 2.93 9.28 2.46
CA PRO A 99 2.98 8.08 1.64
C PRO A 99 4.35 7.80 0.97
N TYR A 100 5.09 8.86 0.62
CA TYR A 100 6.40 8.73 -0.04
C TYR A 100 7.51 8.15 0.85
N LEU A 101 7.26 8.00 2.16
CA LEU A 101 8.17 7.33 3.09
C LEU A 101 8.00 5.80 3.10
N GLY A 102 7.10 5.26 2.27
CA GLY A 102 6.83 3.83 2.17
C GLY A 102 5.63 3.40 3.02
N LEU A 103 5.57 2.10 3.34
CA LEU A 103 4.42 1.52 4.01
C LEU A 103 4.34 1.92 5.49
N GLY A 104 3.30 2.70 5.80
CA GLY A 104 2.88 2.95 7.17
C GLY A 104 3.71 4.00 7.93
N GLY A 105 3.04 4.65 8.87
CA GLY A 105 3.63 5.39 9.96
C GLY A 105 3.53 4.56 11.24
N GLY A 106 4.27 4.94 12.28
CA GLY A 106 4.16 4.28 13.58
C GLY A 106 2.71 4.21 14.10
N VAL A 107 2.55 3.54 15.24
CA VAL A 107 1.24 3.32 15.89
C VAL A 107 0.41 4.62 15.95
N THR A 108 -0.78 4.61 15.35
CA THR A 108 -1.66 5.79 15.31
C THR A 108 -2.44 5.91 16.60
N LEU A 109 -2.42 7.08 17.22
CA LEU A 109 -3.19 7.35 18.44
C LEU A 109 -4.67 7.61 18.11
N PRO A 110 -5.62 7.25 19.00
CA PRO A 110 -7.05 7.47 18.76
C PRO A 110 -7.43 8.91 18.43
N GLY A 111 -6.75 9.90 19.01
CA GLY A 111 -7.00 11.32 18.75
C GLY A 111 -6.59 11.77 17.35
N ALA A 112 -5.72 11.02 16.67
CA ALA A 112 -5.28 11.31 15.30
C ALA A 112 -6.21 10.73 14.23
N LEU A 113 -7.00 9.70 14.57
CA LEU A 113 -7.88 9.00 13.62
C LEU A 113 -8.80 9.92 12.81
N PRO A 114 -9.50 10.90 13.42
CA PRO A 114 -10.40 11.77 12.65
C PRO A 114 -9.68 12.51 11.52
N GLY A 115 -8.47 13.01 11.77
CA GLY A 115 -7.66 13.66 10.75
C GLY A 115 -7.25 12.71 9.63
N VAL A 116 -6.84 11.49 10.00
CA VAL A 116 -6.49 10.44 9.03
C VAL A 116 -7.67 10.06 8.14
N LEU A 117 -8.84 9.84 8.73
CA LEU A 117 -10.03 9.41 7.99
C LEU A 117 -10.54 10.49 7.04
N VAL A 118 -10.58 11.76 7.47
CA VAL A 118 -10.95 12.88 6.59
C VAL A 118 -9.95 12.99 5.43
N ALA A 119 -8.65 12.91 5.72
CA ALA A 119 -7.63 12.99 4.68
C ALA A 119 -7.70 11.80 3.70
N ALA A 120 -7.99 10.60 4.20
CA ALA A 120 -8.09 9.39 3.40
C ALA A 120 -9.32 9.40 2.50
N VAL A 121 -10.50 9.76 3.01
CA VAL A 121 -11.73 9.89 2.19
C VAL A 121 -11.55 10.97 1.14
N ALA A 122 -10.97 12.12 1.51
CA ALA A 122 -10.69 13.18 0.56
C ALA A 122 -9.66 12.79 -0.50
N SER A 123 -8.63 12.02 -0.15
CA SER A 123 -7.59 11.63 -1.11
C SER A 123 -8.04 10.42 -1.95
N VAL A 124 -8.24 9.28 -1.30
CA VAL A 124 -8.53 7.99 -1.93
C VAL A 124 -9.94 7.97 -2.52
N GLY A 125 -10.94 8.47 -1.79
CA GLY A 125 -12.33 8.47 -2.25
C GLY A 125 -12.61 9.44 -3.41
N LEU A 126 -11.89 10.56 -3.51
CA LEU A 126 -12.17 11.57 -4.54
C LEU A 126 -11.31 11.45 -5.81
N GLY A 127 -10.32 10.55 -5.88
CA GLY A 127 -9.60 10.30 -7.14
C GLY A 127 -8.09 10.48 -7.12
N LEU A 128 -7.48 10.80 -5.98
CA LEU A 128 -6.01 10.85 -5.91
C LEU A 128 -5.45 9.44 -6.08
N VAL A 129 -4.25 9.37 -6.66
CA VAL A 129 -3.62 8.10 -7.03
C VAL A 129 -2.93 7.52 -5.80
N LEU A 130 -3.72 7.04 -4.84
CA LEU A 130 -3.27 6.52 -3.56
C LEU A 130 -4.13 5.32 -3.14
N GLY A 131 -3.51 4.34 -2.49
CA GLY A 131 -4.17 3.16 -1.97
C GLY A 131 -4.74 3.33 -0.55
N PRO A 132 -5.62 2.43 -0.11
CA PRO A 132 -6.27 2.48 1.19
C PRO A 132 -5.45 1.83 2.32
N GLU A 133 -4.28 1.24 2.05
CA GLU A 133 -3.56 0.43 3.04
C GLU A 133 -3.05 1.24 4.23
N ALA A 134 -2.47 2.43 4.02
CA ALA A 134 -1.98 3.27 5.10
C ALA A 134 -3.09 3.77 6.03
N PRO A 135 -4.24 4.31 5.53
CA PRO A 135 -5.33 4.70 6.41
C PRO A 135 -5.99 3.51 7.11
N LEU A 136 -5.99 2.32 6.51
CA LEU A 136 -6.51 1.11 7.16
C LEU A 136 -5.60 0.60 8.28
N ILE A 137 -4.27 0.65 8.10
CA ILE A 137 -3.31 0.38 9.18
C ILE A 137 -3.50 1.38 10.35
N ALA A 138 -3.67 2.67 10.02
CA ALA A 138 -3.91 3.71 11.01
C ALA A 138 -5.23 3.50 11.76
N LEU A 139 -6.31 3.19 11.05
CA LEU A 139 -7.62 2.84 11.60
C LEU A 139 -7.50 1.65 12.56
N GLY A 140 -6.87 0.55 12.13
CA GLY A 140 -6.69 -0.64 12.95
C GLY A 140 -5.94 -0.36 14.24
N SER A 141 -4.75 0.26 14.15
CA SER A 141 -3.94 0.57 15.32
C SER A 141 -4.62 1.54 16.30
N GLY A 142 -5.29 2.57 15.78
CA GLY A 142 -6.00 3.52 16.64
C GLY A 142 -7.25 2.94 17.29
N LEU A 143 -8.02 2.10 16.59
CA LEU A 143 -9.16 1.38 17.17
C LEU A 143 -8.71 0.40 18.26
N ALA A 144 -7.59 -0.30 18.06
CA ALA A 144 -7.04 -1.20 19.07
C ALA A 144 -6.65 -0.46 20.35
N ILE A 145 -5.96 0.68 20.23
CA ILE A 145 -5.60 1.49 21.39
C ILE A 145 -6.84 2.09 22.05
N PHE A 146 -7.81 2.55 21.25
CA PHE A 146 -9.07 3.08 21.76
C PHE A 146 -9.81 2.02 22.60
N ALA A 147 -9.97 0.81 22.06
CA ALA A 147 -10.60 -0.31 22.74
C ALA A 147 -9.86 -0.67 24.05
N ALA A 148 -8.52 -0.74 24.00
CA ALA A 148 -7.69 -1.01 25.17
C ALA A 148 -7.89 0.03 26.29
N ARG A 149 -7.92 1.33 25.94
CA ARG A 149 -8.17 2.43 26.90
C ARG A 149 -9.61 2.41 27.42
N ALA A 150 -10.58 2.12 26.56
CA ALA A 150 -11.99 2.07 26.93
C ALA A 150 -12.30 0.96 27.94
N THR A 151 -11.55 -0.14 27.92
CA THR A 151 -11.81 -1.26 28.86
C THR A 151 -11.38 -0.95 30.30
N ARG A 152 -10.69 0.18 30.56
CA ARG A 152 -10.14 0.58 31.89
C ARG A 152 -9.39 -0.53 32.64
N ARG A 153 -8.87 -1.52 31.91
CA ARG A 153 -8.01 -2.56 32.47
C ARG A 153 -6.58 -2.03 32.45
N ASP A 154 -5.85 -2.23 33.54
CA ASP A 154 -4.41 -1.99 33.59
C ASP A 154 -3.68 -3.01 32.70
N LEU A 155 -3.72 -2.76 31.39
CA LEU A 155 -2.97 -3.52 30.41
C LEU A 155 -1.54 -2.96 30.40
N ASN A 156 -0.56 -3.85 30.51
CA ASN A 156 0.83 -3.44 30.35
C ASN A 156 1.09 -2.96 28.90
N GLN A 157 2.12 -2.13 28.73
CA GLN A 157 2.46 -1.54 27.42
C GLN A 157 2.73 -2.60 26.35
N GLN A 158 3.28 -3.75 26.74
CA GLN A 158 3.53 -4.89 25.86
C GLN A 158 2.22 -5.53 25.33
N THR A 159 1.18 -5.64 26.16
CA THR A 159 -0.13 -6.13 25.70
C THR A 159 -0.73 -5.16 24.71
N ILE A 160 -0.63 -3.86 24.97
CA ILE A 160 -1.14 -2.82 24.06
C ILE A 160 -0.41 -2.88 22.71
N SER A 161 0.90 -3.05 22.70
CA SER A 161 1.67 -3.14 21.45
C SER A 161 1.34 -4.40 20.65
N VAL A 162 1.20 -5.56 21.29
CA VAL A 162 0.79 -6.80 20.61
C VAL A 162 -0.64 -6.68 20.06
N LEU A 163 -1.51 -5.99 20.79
CA LEU A 163 -2.90 -5.77 20.39
C LEU A 163 -3.00 -4.80 19.20
N ALA A 164 -2.21 -3.72 19.19
CA ALA A 164 -2.08 -2.80 18.07
C ALA A 164 -1.46 -3.49 16.84
N ALA A 165 -0.44 -4.34 17.03
CA ALA A 165 0.11 -5.17 15.96
C ALA A 165 -0.97 -6.12 15.41
N SER A 166 -1.74 -6.79 16.28
CA SER A 166 -2.82 -7.70 15.88
C SER A 166 -3.91 -6.98 15.06
N ALA A 167 -4.17 -5.71 15.34
CA ALA A 167 -5.06 -4.90 14.51
C ALA A 167 -4.45 -4.54 13.16
N ALA A 168 -3.16 -4.22 13.08
CA ALA A 168 -2.48 -4.01 11.81
C ALA A 168 -2.50 -5.27 10.94
N PHE A 169 -2.31 -6.47 11.53
CA PHE A 169 -2.50 -7.76 10.85
C PHE A 169 -3.90 -7.86 10.21
N ALA A 170 -4.95 -7.55 10.98
CA ALA A 170 -6.33 -7.62 10.48
C ALA A 170 -6.63 -6.58 9.39
N ALA A 171 -6.16 -5.35 9.55
CA ALA A 171 -6.32 -4.29 8.57
C ALA A 171 -5.63 -4.66 7.25
N LEU A 172 -4.36 -5.07 7.31
CA LEU A 172 -3.60 -5.52 6.12
C LEU A 172 -4.25 -6.75 5.47
N ALA A 173 -4.69 -7.72 6.27
CA ALA A 173 -5.39 -8.89 5.74
C ALA A 173 -6.69 -8.52 5.02
N THR A 174 -7.40 -7.50 5.51
CA THR A 174 -8.63 -6.98 4.89
C THR A 174 -8.30 -6.31 3.56
N VAL A 175 -7.33 -5.40 3.56
CA VAL A 175 -6.89 -4.66 2.36
C VAL A 175 -6.43 -5.60 1.25
N PHE A 176 -5.61 -6.59 1.57
CA PHE A 176 -5.01 -7.49 0.58
C PHE A 176 -5.85 -8.74 0.32
N GLY A 177 -7.02 -8.88 0.95
CA GLY A 177 -7.85 -10.08 0.86
C GLY A 177 -7.18 -11.37 1.37
N SER A 178 -6.08 -11.27 2.12
CA SER A 178 -5.25 -12.42 2.51
C SER A 178 -4.59 -12.25 3.88
N PRO A 179 -4.96 -13.08 4.88
CA PRO A 179 -4.29 -13.12 6.18
C PRO A 179 -2.80 -13.40 6.10
N VAL A 180 -2.37 -14.17 5.09
CA VAL A 180 -0.95 -14.53 4.90
C VAL A 180 -0.16 -13.34 4.41
N VAL A 181 -0.69 -12.57 3.45
CA VAL A 181 -0.05 -11.34 2.96
C VAL A 181 0.10 -10.34 4.10
N GLY A 182 -0.99 -10.07 4.84
CA GLY A 182 -0.93 -9.14 5.97
C GLY A 182 0.06 -9.56 7.05
N ALA A 183 0.22 -10.87 7.26
CA ALA A 183 1.20 -11.41 8.18
C ALA A 183 2.64 -11.19 7.73
N VAL A 184 2.95 -11.52 6.49
CA VAL A 184 4.29 -11.37 5.92
C VAL A 184 4.70 -9.89 5.93
N ILE A 185 3.80 -8.99 5.53
CA ILE A 185 4.02 -7.54 5.59
C ILE A 185 4.39 -7.10 7.00
N LEU A 186 3.61 -7.49 8.02
CA LEU A 186 3.90 -7.01 9.36
C LEU A 186 5.18 -7.63 9.95
N ILE A 187 5.43 -8.92 9.69
CA ILE A 187 6.67 -9.58 10.13
C ILE A 187 7.89 -8.86 9.56
N GLU A 188 7.86 -8.57 8.26
CA GLU A 188 8.97 -7.95 7.55
C GLU A 188 9.12 -6.47 7.92
N ALA A 189 8.03 -5.70 7.93
CA ALA A 189 8.05 -4.27 8.25
C ALA A 189 8.44 -3.99 9.71
N ALA A 190 8.03 -4.85 10.64
CA ALA A 190 8.39 -4.73 12.05
C ALA A 190 9.70 -5.44 12.42
N GLY A 191 10.37 -6.10 11.47
CA GLY A 191 11.61 -6.84 11.70
C GLY A 191 11.48 -7.94 12.76
N LEU A 192 10.32 -8.61 12.83
CA LEU A 192 10.04 -9.61 13.86
C LEU A 192 10.89 -10.88 13.64
N GLY A 193 11.61 -11.29 14.69
CA GLY A 193 12.46 -12.49 14.66
C GLY A 193 12.64 -13.12 16.05
N GLY A 194 13.27 -14.30 16.06
CA GLY A 194 13.62 -15.02 17.29
C GLY A 194 12.42 -15.38 18.18
N ALA A 195 12.61 -15.33 19.49
CA ALA A 195 11.59 -15.71 20.48
C ALA A 195 10.34 -14.81 20.49
N LEU A 196 10.45 -13.57 19.98
CA LEU A 196 9.32 -12.64 19.91
C LEU A 196 8.36 -12.94 18.75
N LEU A 197 8.85 -13.56 17.67
CA LEU A 197 8.05 -13.88 16.50
C LEU A 197 6.76 -14.65 16.86
N PRO A 198 6.80 -15.82 17.53
CA PRO A 198 5.57 -16.56 17.85
C PRO A 198 4.65 -15.81 18.82
N LEU A 199 5.19 -14.92 19.67
CA LEU A 199 4.43 -14.16 20.66
C LEU A 199 3.57 -13.04 20.03
N VAL A 200 4.02 -12.48 18.90
CA VAL A 200 3.28 -11.45 18.15
C VAL A 200 2.50 -12.07 16.99
N LEU A 201 3.08 -13.10 16.35
CA LEU A 201 2.53 -13.75 15.17
C LEU A 201 1.22 -14.49 15.47
N LEU A 202 1.14 -15.25 16.57
CA LEU A 202 -0.07 -16.04 16.84
C LEU A 202 -1.31 -15.16 17.12
N PRO A 203 -1.24 -14.11 17.96
CA PRO A 203 -2.34 -13.16 18.12
C PRO A 203 -2.66 -12.42 16.83
N GLY A 204 -1.63 -12.02 16.06
CA GLY A 204 -1.78 -11.40 14.76
C GLY A 204 -2.52 -12.25 13.74
N LEU A 205 -2.10 -13.49 13.54
CA LEU A 205 -2.75 -14.46 12.66
C LEU A 205 -4.17 -14.80 13.12
N MET A 206 -4.41 -14.90 14.43
CA MET A 206 -5.76 -15.11 14.97
C MET A 206 -6.67 -13.93 14.61
N SER A 207 -6.18 -12.71 14.79
CA SER A 207 -6.88 -11.47 14.44
C SER A 207 -7.16 -11.38 12.93
N ALA A 208 -6.14 -11.59 12.09
CA ALA A 208 -6.26 -11.58 10.63
C ALA A 208 -7.15 -12.69 10.08
N GLY A 209 -7.05 -13.92 10.61
CA GLY A 209 -7.85 -15.05 10.18
C GLY A 209 -9.33 -14.85 10.49
N ILE A 210 -9.66 -14.46 11.74
CA ILE A 210 -11.04 -14.15 12.12
C ILE A 210 -11.55 -12.92 11.36
N GLY A 211 -10.71 -11.90 11.20
CA GLY A 211 -11.02 -10.71 10.42
C GLY A 211 -11.38 -11.02 8.97
N SER A 212 -10.61 -11.87 8.31
CA SER A 212 -10.88 -12.33 6.95
C SER A 212 -12.19 -13.12 6.84
N LEU A 213 -12.53 -13.95 7.85
CA LEU A 213 -13.86 -14.61 7.89
C LEU A 213 -15.00 -13.59 7.99
N VAL A 214 -14.81 -12.53 8.75
CA VAL A 214 -15.78 -11.43 8.86
C VAL A 214 -15.91 -10.69 7.55
N PHE A 215 -14.80 -10.38 6.87
CA PHE A 215 -14.81 -9.71 5.57
C PHE A 215 -15.54 -10.55 4.51
N VAL A 216 -15.19 -11.84 4.38
CA VAL A 216 -15.86 -12.78 3.47
C VAL A 216 -17.32 -12.99 3.83
N GLY A 217 -17.66 -12.98 5.12
CA GLY A 217 -19.03 -13.09 5.62
C GLY A 217 -19.85 -11.82 5.39
N ALA A 218 -19.25 -10.64 5.52
CA ALA A 218 -19.92 -9.35 5.44
C ALA A 218 -20.64 -9.17 4.10
N GLY A 219 -19.96 -9.39 2.97
CA GLY A 219 -20.58 -9.27 1.64
C GLY A 219 -21.77 -10.22 1.46
N LYS A 220 -21.69 -11.44 2.03
CA LYS A 220 -22.83 -12.39 2.01
C LYS A 220 -23.99 -11.97 2.92
N TRP A 221 -23.72 -11.25 4.00
CA TRP A 221 -24.74 -10.84 4.97
C TRP A 221 -25.42 -9.51 4.59
N THR A 222 -24.68 -8.59 3.98
CA THR A 222 -25.19 -7.27 3.57
C THR A 222 -25.76 -7.29 2.15
N GLY A 223 -25.39 -8.28 1.33
CA GLY A 223 -25.77 -8.34 -0.08
C GLY A 223 -24.98 -7.37 -0.96
N LEU A 224 -23.96 -6.70 -0.40
CA LEU A 224 -23.01 -5.88 -1.13
C LEU A 224 -21.91 -6.79 -1.67
N ASP A 225 -21.59 -6.68 -2.95
CA ASP A 225 -20.53 -7.50 -3.54
C ASP A 225 -19.17 -6.94 -3.10
N ASN A 226 -18.32 -7.80 -2.55
CA ASN A 226 -16.97 -7.39 -2.14
C ASN A 226 -15.99 -7.52 -3.32
N SER A 227 -16.46 -7.91 -4.50
CA SER A 227 -15.65 -8.18 -5.69
C SER A 227 -15.00 -6.93 -6.26
N ASP A 228 -15.64 -5.77 -6.07
CA ASP A 228 -15.20 -4.50 -6.67
C ASP A 228 -13.89 -3.97 -6.07
N TYR A 229 -13.59 -4.27 -4.81
CA TYR A 229 -12.37 -3.86 -4.09
C TYR A 229 -11.63 -5.02 -3.40
N SER A 230 -11.91 -6.27 -3.77
CA SER A 230 -11.14 -7.43 -3.30
C SER A 230 -10.19 -7.90 -4.39
N LEU A 231 -8.89 -7.89 -4.10
CA LEU A 231 -7.87 -8.45 -4.99
C LEU A 231 -8.12 -9.94 -5.28
N ALA A 232 -8.68 -10.25 -6.45
CA ALA A 232 -8.80 -11.60 -6.97
C ALA A 232 -7.55 -11.98 -7.78
N PRO A 233 -7.13 -13.27 -7.78
CA PRO A 233 -6.06 -13.72 -8.66
C PRO A 233 -6.38 -13.44 -10.13
N PHE A 234 -5.42 -12.85 -10.83
CA PHE A 234 -5.52 -12.46 -12.22
C PHE A 234 -5.65 -13.67 -13.15
N SER A 235 -6.38 -13.47 -14.24
CA SER A 235 -6.48 -14.41 -15.35
C SER A 235 -5.41 -14.10 -16.41
N LEU A 236 -4.16 -14.43 -16.09
CA LEU A 236 -3.06 -14.34 -17.06
C LEU A 236 -2.87 -15.68 -17.81
N PRO A 237 -2.25 -15.67 -19.00
CA PRO A 237 -1.88 -16.90 -19.70
C PRO A 237 -1.10 -17.89 -18.81
N SER A 238 -1.36 -19.19 -19.00
CA SER A 238 -0.67 -20.24 -18.23
C SER A 238 0.84 -20.26 -18.53
N TYR A 239 1.64 -20.28 -17.47
CA TYR A 239 3.09 -20.23 -17.50
C TYR A 239 3.69 -21.34 -16.63
N ALA A 240 3.97 -22.47 -17.27
CA ALA A 240 4.38 -23.70 -16.59
C ALA A 240 5.85 -23.67 -16.13
N SER A 241 6.76 -23.11 -16.93
CA SER A 241 8.21 -23.19 -16.68
C SER A 241 8.93 -21.94 -17.19
N PRO A 242 9.90 -21.39 -16.43
CA PRO A 242 10.70 -20.27 -16.89
C PRO A 242 11.57 -20.61 -18.10
N THR A 243 11.64 -19.70 -19.07
CA THR A 243 12.61 -19.78 -20.15
C THR A 243 13.82 -18.88 -19.90
N LEU A 244 14.91 -19.09 -20.65
CA LEU A 244 16.08 -18.25 -20.56
C LEU A 244 15.82 -16.82 -21.06
N SER A 245 14.92 -16.64 -22.03
CA SER A 245 14.54 -15.30 -22.52
C SER A 245 13.75 -14.52 -21.47
N ASP A 246 12.82 -15.17 -20.78
CA ASP A 246 12.06 -14.55 -19.68
C ASP A 246 13.01 -14.08 -18.57
N LEU A 247 13.98 -14.92 -18.20
CA LEU A 247 14.98 -14.56 -17.19
C LEU A 247 15.90 -13.42 -17.67
N ALA A 248 16.31 -13.44 -18.94
CA ALA A 248 17.15 -12.40 -19.53
C ALA A 248 16.44 -11.04 -19.56
N TRP A 249 15.13 -11.00 -19.80
CA TRP A 249 14.33 -9.78 -19.73
C TRP A 249 14.00 -9.34 -18.31
N THR A 250 13.85 -10.28 -17.37
CA THR A 250 13.51 -9.98 -15.97
C THR A 250 14.48 -9.00 -15.33
N VAL A 251 15.79 -9.19 -15.54
CA VAL A 251 16.84 -8.34 -14.93
C VAL A 251 16.75 -6.88 -15.41
N PRO A 252 16.88 -6.55 -16.71
CA PRO A 252 16.82 -5.17 -17.18
C PRO A 252 15.46 -4.51 -16.91
N LEU A 253 14.35 -5.25 -17.01
CA LEU A 253 13.02 -4.72 -16.71
C LEU A 253 12.87 -4.38 -15.21
N ALA A 254 13.37 -5.22 -14.31
CA ALA A 254 13.35 -4.95 -12.87
C ALA A 254 14.21 -3.73 -12.51
N VAL A 255 15.38 -3.56 -13.14
CA VAL A 255 16.21 -2.35 -12.98
C VAL A 255 15.46 -1.12 -13.45
N LEU A 256 14.85 -1.18 -14.65
CA LEU A 256 14.11 -0.06 -15.22
C LEU A 256 12.92 0.35 -14.34
N ALA A 257 12.16 -0.63 -13.84
CA ALA A 257 11.06 -0.38 -12.89
C ALA A 257 11.56 0.28 -11.60
N ALA A 258 12.65 -0.23 -11.01
CA ALA A 258 13.22 0.34 -9.80
C ALA A 258 13.70 1.78 -9.99
N VAL A 259 14.35 2.08 -11.13
CA VAL A 259 14.76 3.44 -11.49
C VAL A 259 13.55 4.35 -11.69
N GLY A 260 12.51 3.87 -12.37
CA GLY A 260 11.26 4.62 -12.57
C GLY A 260 10.57 4.96 -11.25
N VAL A 261 10.42 3.97 -10.36
CA VAL A 261 9.86 4.16 -9.03
C VAL A 261 10.72 5.10 -8.18
N PHE A 262 12.05 4.98 -8.25
CA PHE A 262 12.95 5.92 -7.58
C PHE A 262 12.68 7.36 -8.03
N ALA A 263 12.59 7.60 -9.35
CA ALA A 263 12.28 8.92 -9.89
C ALA A 263 10.91 9.45 -9.42
N VAL A 264 9.89 8.59 -9.35
CA VAL A 264 8.57 8.92 -8.79
C VAL A 264 8.68 9.35 -7.33
N ILE A 265 9.41 8.61 -6.50
CA ILE A 265 9.59 8.94 -5.08
C ILE A 265 10.35 10.26 -4.92
N GLU A 266 11.37 10.54 -5.75
CA GLU A 266 12.07 11.82 -5.66
C GLU A 266 11.24 13.01 -6.12
N LEU A 267 10.39 12.80 -7.12
CA LEU A 267 9.39 13.79 -7.49
C LEU A 267 8.34 13.97 -6.38
N ALA A 268 7.94 12.91 -5.68
CA ALA A 268 7.06 13.00 -4.53
C ALA A 268 7.69 13.81 -3.39
N ARG A 269 8.98 13.60 -3.08
CA ARG A 269 9.71 14.42 -2.10
C ARG A 269 9.83 15.88 -2.51
N LEU A 270 10.02 16.15 -3.80
CA LEU A 270 10.00 17.52 -4.32
C LEU A 270 8.60 18.14 -4.16
N SER A 271 7.55 17.42 -4.53
CA SER A 271 6.16 17.86 -4.37
C SER A 271 5.84 18.17 -2.90
N ALA A 272 6.24 17.29 -1.97
CA ALA A 272 6.08 17.48 -0.53
C ALA A 272 6.76 18.76 -0.05
N ARG A 273 8.02 19.00 -0.45
CA ARG A 273 8.77 20.22 -0.11
C ARG A 273 8.09 21.49 -0.63
N ILE A 274 7.57 21.46 -1.86
CA ILE A 274 6.87 22.60 -2.45
C ILE A 274 5.55 22.86 -1.72
N VAL A 275 4.72 21.83 -1.54
CA VAL A 275 3.40 21.96 -0.91
C VAL A 275 3.50 22.43 0.54
N ALA A 276 4.52 21.98 1.27
CA ALA A 276 4.79 22.40 2.65
C ALA A 276 4.95 23.93 2.82
N LEU A 277 5.35 24.66 1.76
CA LEU A 277 5.49 26.12 1.81
C LEU A 277 4.15 26.83 2.04
N ARG A 278 3.08 26.35 1.40
CA ARG A 278 1.72 26.92 1.50
C ARG A 278 0.65 25.83 1.32
N PRO A 279 0.44 24.93 2.31
CA PRO A 279 -0.44 23.77 2.15
C PRO A 279 -1.85 24.12 1.69
N TRP A 280 -2.39 25.25 2.17
CA TRP A 280 -3.74 25.71 1.85
C TRP A 280 -3.98 26.10 0.39
N ILE A 281 -2.92 26.45 -0.34
CA ILE A 281 -3.01 26.83 -1.75
C ILE A 281 -2.43 25.71 -2.60
N LEU A 282 -1.29 25.16 -2.18
CA LEU A 282 -0.52 24.24 -3.00
C LEU A 282 -1.07 22.80 -2.97
N THR A 283 -1.78 22.36 -1.92
CA THR A 283 -2.46 21.06 -1.95
C THR A 283 -3.63 21.05 -2.95
N PRO A 284 -4.53 22.05 -2.98
CA PRO A 284 -5.53 22.18 -4.06
C PRO A 284 -4.91 22.28 -5.46
N VAL A 285 -3.81 23.04 -5.62
CA VAL A 285 -3.10 23.13 -6.90
C VAL A 285 -2.51 21.78 -7.31
N ALA A 286 -1.94 21.02 -6.38
CA ALA A 286 -1.45 19.67 -6.65
C ALA A 286 -2.58 18.75 -7.14
N GLY A 287 -3.76 18.83 -6.51
CA GLY A 287 -4.97 18.12 -6.96
C GLY A 287 -5.39 18.53 -8.39
N LEU A 288 -5.36 19.83 -8.70
CA LEU A 288 -5.62 20.31 -10.06
C LEU A 288 -4.61 19.76 -11.07
N VAL A 289 -3.32 19.70 -10.74
CA VAL A 289 -2.31 19.12 -11.63
C VAL A 289 -2.60 17.64 -11.88
N VAL A 290 -2.95 16.87 -10.85
CA VAL A 290 -3.37 15.46 -11.01
C VAL A 290 -4.57 15.34 -11.94
N ALA A 291 -5.58 16.21 -11.78
CA ALA A 291 -6.75 16.21 -12.65
C ALA A 291 -6.38 16.54 -14.11
N LEU A 292 -5.51 17.52 -14.33
CA LEU A 292 -5.06 17.89 -15.68
C LEU A 292 -4.28 16.76 -16.36
N LEU A 293 -3.53 15.95 -15.62
CA LEU A 293 -2.86 14.77 -16.16
C LEU A 293 -3.88 13.70 -16.60
N ALA A 294 -4.90 13.45 -15.78
CA ALA A 294 -5.97 12.52 -16.13
C ALA A 294 -6.79 13.00 -17.33
N ILE A 295 -7.11 14.29 -17.38
CA ILE A 295 -7.78 14.94 -18.53
C ILE A 295 -6.92 14.83 -19.79
N CYS A 296 -5.61 15.06 -19.68
CA CYS A 296 -4.69 14.93 -20.80
C CYS A 296 -4.68 13.51 -21.36
N PHE A 297 -4.76 12.49 -20.50
CA PHE A 297 -4.87 11.10 -20.91
C PHE A 297 -6.15 10.85 -21.71
N GLU A 298 -7.31 11.26 -21.20
CA GLU A 298 -8.61 11.09 -21.87
C GLU A 298 -8.72 11.88 -23.17
N LEU A 299 -8.09 13.05 -23.27
CA LEU A 299 -8.08 13.82 -24.53
C LEU A 299 -7.11 13.24 -25.56
N SER A 300 -6.09 12.51 -25.12
CA SER A 300 -5.06 11.93 -25.99
C SER A 300 -5.34 10.48 -26.38
N THR A 301 -6.31 9.84 -25.73
CA THR A 301 -6.63 8.41 -25.90
C THR A 301 -8.15 8.21 -25.84
N ASP A 302 -8.67 7.14 -26.44
CA ASP A 302 -10.10 6.79 -26.32
C ASP A 302 -10.43 6.10 -24.97
N GLN A 303 -9.68 6.41 -23.91
CA GLN A 303 -9.77 5.78 -22.60
C GLN A 303 -10.14 6.82 -21.54
N SER A 304 -10.88 6.39 -20.51
CA SER A 304 -11.33 7.30 -19.44
C SER A 304 -10.17 7.85 -18.59
N ALA A 305 -10.31 9.10 -18.13
CA ALA A 305 -9.44 9.72 -17.13
C ALA A 305 -9.32 8.87 -15.86
N LEU A 306 -10.34 8.04 -15.55
CA LEU A 306 -10.33 7.15 -14.39
C LEU A 306 -9.20 6.12 -14.42
N ALA A 307 -8.65 5.78 -15.60
CA ALA A 307 -7.47 4.89 -15.68
C ALA A 307 -6.24 5.52 -14.99
N VAL A 308 -6.09 6.85 -15.06
CA VAL A 308 -5.03 7.59 -14.38
C VAL A 308 -5.35 7.80 -12.91
N LEU A 309 -6.60 8.13 -12.58
CA LEU A 309 -7.05 8.38 -11.19
C LEU A 309 -7.09 7.11 -10.33
N PHE A 310 -7.31 7.29 -9.03
CA PHE A 310 -7.45 6.22 -8.03
C PHE A 310 -6.24 5.28 -7.90
N SER A 311 -6.35 4.33 -6.98
CA SER A 311 -5.32 3.33 -6.68
C SER A 311 -5.01 2.39 -7.86
N GLY A 312 -6.01 2.15 -8.72
CA GLY A 312 -5.96 1.14 -9.78
C GLY A 312 -6.46 -0.25 -9.35
N GLU A 313 -6.90 -0.42 -8.11
CA GLU A 313 -7.42 -1.68 -7.57
C GLU A 313 -8.61 -2.23 -8.39
N ASP A 314 -9.62 -1.40 -8.60
CA ASP A 314 -10.83 -1.77 -9.35
C ASP A 314 -10.58 -1.83 -10.87
N ALA A 315 -9.48 -1.21 -11.33
CA ALA A 315 -9.12 -1.11 -12.74
C ALA A 315 -8.28 -2.30 -13.27
N PHE A 316 -7.79 -3.19 -12.39
CA PHE A 316 -6.94 -4.32 -12.79
C PHE A 316 -7.64 -5.27 -13.78
N SER A 317 -8.89 -5.63 -13.49
CA SER A 317 -9.65 -6.58 -14.31
C SER A 317 -9.88 -6.04 -15.72
N GLY A 318 -10.23 -4.75 -15.83
CA GLY A 318 -10.41 -4.08 -17.13
C GLY A 318 -9.09 -4.02 -17.91
N LEU A 319 -8.00 -3.57 -17.26
CA LEU A 319 -6.68 -3.46 -17.89
C LEU A 319 -6.20 -4.79 -18.49
N LEU A 320 -6.34 -5.90 -17.76
CA LEU A 320 -5.90 -7.22 -18.21
C LEU A 320 -6.84 -7.81 -19.27
N SER A 321 -8.14 -7.54 -19.19
CA SER A 321 -9.11 -8.02 -20.19
C SER A 321 -8.95 -7.31 -21.54
N ASP A 322 -8.62 -6.02 -21.51
CA ASP A 322 -8.41 -5.18 -22.68
C ASP A 322 -6.95 -5.16 -23.16
N ALA A 323 -6.06 -5.96 -22.55
CA ALA A 323 -4.64 -5.97 -22.86
C ALA A 323 -4.34 -6.13 -24.38
N GLY A 324 -5.12 -6.97 -25.07
CA GLY A 324 -4.99 -7.20 -26.50
C GLY A 324 -5.56 -6.10 -27.41
N THR A 325 -6.35 -5.17 -26.88
CA THR A 325 -6.97 -4.07 -27.63
C THR A 325 -6.28 -2.73 -27.39
N LEU A 326 -5.57 -2.59 -26.26
CA LEU A 326 -4.83 -1.38 -25.91
C LEU A 326 -3.57 -1.22 -26.77
N SER A 327 -3.41 -0.03 -27.37
CA SER A 327 -2.20 0.29 -28.13
C SER A 327 -0.99 0.46 -27.20
N LEU A 328 0.22 0.19 -27.70
CA LEU A 328 1.46 0.45 -26.95
C LEU A 328 1.56 1.92 -26.52
N GLY A 329 1.12 2.84 -27.37
CA GLY A 329 1.11 4.28 -27.06
C GLY A 329 0.17 4.63 -25.91
N THR A 330 -1.01 3.99 -25.85
CA THR A 330 -1.98 4.15 -24.76
C THR A 330 -1.40 3.65 -23.44
N LEU A 331 -0.79 2.46 -23.43
CA LEU A 331 -0.15 1.91 -22.23
C LEU A 331 1.04 2.75 -21.76
N LEU A 332 1.89 3.21 -22.70
CA LEU A 332 3.01 4.10 -22.39
C LEU A 332 2.52 5.40 -21.74
N LEU A 333 1.50 6.03 -22.33
CA LEU A 333 0.92 7.26 -21.80
C LEU A 333 0.26 7.03 -20.43
N LEU A 334 -0.43 5.91 -20.24
CA LEU A 334 -1.03 5.52 -18.97
C LEU A 334 0.04 5.37 -17.87
N VAL A 335 1.11 4.62 -18.14
CA VAL A 335 2.22 4.42 -17.21
C VAL A 335 2.85 5.77 -16.84
N LEU A 336 3.13 6.63 -17.82
CA LEU A 336 3.75 7.93 -17.59
C LEU A 336 2.85 8.88 -16.78
N LEU A 337 1.61 9.08 -17.21
CA LEU A 337 0.70 10.04 -16.58
C LEU A 337 0.24 9.56 -15.20
N LYS A 338 -0.04 8.25 -15.02
CA LYS A 338 -0.36 7.71 -13.70
C LYS A 338 0.84 7.76 -12.76
N SER A 339 2.06 7.48 -13.22
CA SER A 339 3.26 7.62 -12.39
C SER A 339 3.49 9.06 -11.93
N LEU A 340 3.26 10.04 -12.81
CA LEU A 340 3.38 11.46 -12.47
C LEU A 340 2.28 11.91 -11.50
N ALA A 341 1.03 11.51 -11.75
CA ALA A 341 -0.10 11.75 -10.85
C ALA A 341 0.12 11.11 -9.47
N TRP A 342 0.67 9.89 -9.44
CA TRP A 342 1.07 9.18 -8.24
C TRP A 342 2.16 9.92 -7.48
N ALA A 343 3.23 10.36 -8.14
CA ALA A 343 4.30 11.15 -7.50
C ALA A 343 3.75 12.39 -6.78
N ILE A 344 2.89 13.15 -7.46
CA ILE A 344 2.26 14.35 -6.89
C ILE A 344 1.36 13.97 -5.70
N SER A 345 0.55 12.92 -5.88
CA SER A 345 -0.36 12.42 -4.83
C SER A 345 0.41 11.97 -3.58
N LEU A 346 1.50 11.21 -3.75
CA LEU A 346 2.38 10.75 -2.67
C LEU A 346 2.98 11.90 -1.87
N GLY A 347 3.38 12.98 -2.55
CA GLY A 347 4.01 14.13 -1.90
C GLY A 347 3.03 15.09 -1.22
N SER A 348 1.79 15.16 -1.70
CA SER A 348 0.86 16.23 -1.32
C SER A 348 -0.37 15.76 -0.55
N PHE A 349 -0.68 14.46 -0.55
CA PHE A 349 -1.93 13.89 -0.02
C PHE A 349 -1.66 12.75 0.99
N ARG A 350 -2.72 12.02 1.39
CA ARG A 350 -2.66 10.96 2.42
C ARG A 350 -3.31 9.67 1.92
N GLY A 351 -2.62 8.56 2.12
CA GLY A 351 -3.00 7.26 1.55
C GLY A 351 -1.76 6.36 1.47
N GLY A 352 -1.84 5.29 0.71
CA GLY A 352 -0.76 4.33 0.58
C GLY A 352 -0.17 4.22 -0.83
N PRO A 353 1.07 3.75 -0.97
CA PRO A 353 1.75 3.66 -2.27
C PRO A 353 1.54 2.34 -3.04
N THR A 354 1.05 1.28 -2.40
CA THR A 354 1.21 -0.11 -2.85
C THR A 354 0.41 -0.42 -4.11
N PHE A 355 -0.88 -0.08 -4.12
CA PHE A 355 -1.77 -0.40 -5.24
C PHE A 355 -1.40 0.34 -6.53
N PRO A 356 -1.11 1.67 -6.51
CA PRO A 356 -0.57 2.33 -7.70
C PRO A 356 0.72 1.69 -8.22
N ALA A 357 1.62 1.27 -7.33
CA ALA A 357 2.86 0.59 -7.73
C ALA A 357 2.57 -0.75 -8.44
N LEU A 358 1.65 -1.55 -7.89
CA LEU A 358 1.19 -2.80 -8.51
C LEU A 358 0.57 -2.54 -9.88
N PHE A 359 -0.31 -1.53 -10.00
CA PHE A 359 -1.00 -1.21 -11.25
C PHE A 359 -0.03 -0.73 -12.33
N ILE A 360 0.89 0.18 -11.98
CA ILE A 360 1.93 0.66 -12.91
C ILE A 360 2.83 -0.50 -13.35
N GLY A 361 3.20 -1.40 -12.43
CA GLY A 361 3.96 -2.60 -12.76
C GLY A 361 3.21 -3.54 -13.70
N ALA A 362 1.91 -3.75 -13.50
CA ALA A 362 1.09 -4.56 -14.39
C ALA A 362 0.97 -3.94 -15.80
N ALA A 363 0.67 -2.64 -15.89
CA ALA A 363 0.58 -1.92 -17.16
C ALA A 363 1.92 -1.93 -17.92
N ALA A 364 3.05 -1.71 -17.22
CA ALA A 364 4.38 -1.82 -17.81
C ALA A 364 4.70 -3.26 -18.25
N GLY A 365 4.20 -4.26 -17.52
CA GLY A 365 4.22 -5.68 -17.90
C GLY A 365 3.58 -5.97 -19.24
N LEU A 366 2.37 -5.44 -19.45
CA LEU A 366 1.65 -5.58 -20.72
C LEU A 366 2.40 -4.91 -21.87
N MET A 367 3.10 -3.80 -21.61
CA MET A 367 3.97 -3.19 -22.63
C MET A 367 5.17 -4.08 -22.96
N ALA A 368 5.75 -4.72 -21.95
CA ALA A 368 6.94 -5.55 -22.09
C ALA A 368 6.66 -6.88 -22.81
N ASP A 369 5.41 -7.36 -22.87
CA ASP A 369 5.01 -8.51 -23.69
C ASP A 369 5.26 -8.29 -25.20
N GLN A 370 5.30 -7.03 -25.64
CA GLN A 370 5.62 -6.70 -27.03
C GLN A 370 7.13 -6.83 -27.36
N LEU A 371 7.97 -7.15 -26.36
CA LEU A 371 9.40 -7.38 -26.57
C LEU A 371 9.65 -8.77 -27.17
N PRO A 372 10.68 -8.91 -28.03
CA PRO A 372 10.98 -10.19 -28.65
C PRO A 372 11.25 -11.29 -27.62
N GLY A 373 10.41 -12.33 -27.63
CA GLY A 373 10.56 -13.51 -26.78
C GLY A 373 10.27 -13.28 -25.29
N ALA A 374 9.64 -12.16 -24.93
CA ALA A 374 9.02 -11.97 -23.63
C ALA A 374 7.61 -12.54 -23.66
N ALA A 375 7.19 -13.17 -22.56
CA ALA A 375 5.80 -13.56 -22.36
C ALA A 375 5.10 -12.63 -21.37
N GLU A 376 3.81 -12.39 -21.59
CA GLU A 376 2.96 -11.49 -20.81
C GLU A 376 3.02 -11.81 -19.32
N THR A 377 2.72 -13.07 -18.96
CA THR A 377 2.66 -13.52 -17.57
C THR A 377 3.94 -13.24 -16.77
N PRO A 378 5.14 -13.68 -17.20
CA PRO A 378 6.37 -13.37 -16.47
C PRO A 378 6.71 -11.88 -16.49
N ALA A 379 6.42 -11.14 -17.56
CA ALA A 379 6.70 -9.70 -17.64
C ALA A 379 5.84 -8.90 -16.65
N VAL A 380 4.52 -9.16 -16.63
CA VAL A 380 3.56 -8.58 -15.66
C VAL A 380 3.97 -8.92 -14.23
N ALA A 381 4.24 -10.20 -13.95
CA ALA A 381 4.64 -10.62 -12.61
C ALA A 381 5.97 -9.98 -12.16
N ALA A 382 6.98 -9.93 -13.04
CA ALA A 382 8.27 -9.31 -12.73
C ALA A 382 8.13 -7.82 -12.42
N LEU A 383 7.42 -7.08 -13.27
CA LEU A 383 7.31 -5.62 -13.14
C LEU A 383 6.39 -5.20 -11.99
N MET A 384 5.31 -5.94 -11.72
CA MET A 384 4.51 -5.76 -10.50
C MET A 384 5.37 -5.93 -9.24
N ALA A 385 6.14 -7.03 -9.17
CA ALA A 385 6.96 -7.31 -8.01
C ALA A 385 8.09 -6.29 -7.84
N ALA A 386 8.74 -5.91 -8.95
CA ALA A 386 9.80 -4.90 -8.98
C ALA A 386 9.29 -3.52 -8.54
N CYS A 387 8.14 -3.07 -9.05
CA CYS A 387 7.54 -1.79 -8.63
C CYS A 387 7.16 -1.81 -7.15
N THR A 388 6.55 -2.91 -6.70
CA THR A 388 6.10 -3.07 -5.30
C THR A 388 7.28 -3.04 -4.33
N VAL A 389 8.32 -3.85 -4.55
CA VAL A 389 9.49 -3.86 -3.66
C VAL A 389 10.23 -2.51 -3.67
N SER A 390 10.25 -1.82 -4.80
CA SER A 390 10.93 -0.53 -4.93
C SER A 390 10.32 0.57 -4.07
N VAL A 391 9.01 0.48 -3.76
CA VAL A 391 8.38 1.38 -2.78
C VAL A 391 8.37 0.82 -1.38
N LEU A 392 7.91 -0.42 -1.19
CA LEU A 392 7.71 -0.97 0.15
C LEU A 392 9.04 -1.20 0.87
N ARG A 393 10.11 -1.53 0.12
CA ARG A 393 11.38 -2.05 0.66
C ARG A 393 11.20 -3.31 1.51
N LEU A 394 10.17 -4.10 1.17
CA LEU A 394 9.79 -5.35 1.83
C LEU A 394 9.83 -6.47 0.77
N PRO A 395 11.00 -7.07 0.50
CA PRO A 395 11.16 -8.08 -0.56
C PRO A 395 10.24 -9.30 -0.40
N LEU A 396 10.13 -9.89 0.79
CA LEU A 396 9.29 -11.07 1.01
C LEU A 396 7.81 -10.73 0.79
N SER A 397 7.38 -9.56 1.22
CA SER A 397 6.02 -9.04 1.04
C SER A 397 5.71 -8.84 -0.43
N ALA A 398 6.61 -8.20 -1.19
CA ALA A 398 6.44 -8.01 -2.62
C ALA A 398 6.32 -9.33 -3.37
N VAL A 399 7.12 -10.34 -2.98
CA VAL A 399 7.00 -11.71 -3.51
C VAL A 399 5.61 -12.28 -3.20
N VAL A 400 5.20 -12.31 -1.94
CA VAL A 400 3.95 -12.96 -1.52
C VAL A 400 2.71 -12.28 -2.10
N ILE A 401 2.69 -10.93 -2.15
CA ILE A 401 1.62 -10.16 -2.80
C ILE A 401 1.52 -10.56 -4.28
N THR A 402 2.63 -10.53 -5.01
CA THR A 402 2.63 -10.82 -6.45
C THR A 402 2.23 -12.26 -6.72
N LEU A 403 2.77 -13.23 -5.97
CA LEU A 403 2.43 -14.64 -6.14
C LEU A 403 0.97 -14.94 -5.84
N LEU A 404 0.35 -14.21 -4.92
CA LEU A 404 -1.07 -14.34 -4.66
C LEU A 404 -1.89 -13.85 -5.87
N LEU A 405 -1.52 -12.68 -6.42
CA LEU A 405 -2.18 -12.08 -7.59
C LEU A 405 -1.97 -12.93 -8.86
N THR A 406 -0.84 -13.59 -9.01
CA THR A 406 -0.52 -14.45 -10.17
C THR A 406 -0.70 -15.94 -9.88
N SER A 407 -1.42 -16.31 -8.81
CA SER A 407 -1.48 -17.70 -8.33
C SER A 407 -2.13 -18.68 -9.32
N ARG A 408 -2.95 -18.18 -10.25
CA ARG A 408 -3.59 -18.99 -11.30
C ARG A 408 -2.72 -19.20 -12.54
N SER A 409 -1.58 -18.51 -12.62
CA SER A 409 -0.78 -18.43 -13.84
C SER A 409 0.32 -19.50 -13.93
N GLY A 410 0.44 -20.39 -12.94
CA GLY A 410 1.37 -21.53 -12.97
C GLY A 410 2.63 -21.35 -12.12
N ALA A 411 3.32 -22.47 -11.85
CA ALA A 411 4.45 -22.52 -10.91
C ALA A 411 5.71 -21.81 -11.43
N GLY A 412 5.82 -21.57 -12.74
CA GLY A 412 6.97 -20.89 -13.34
C GLY A 412 7.09 -19.42 -12.94
N VAL A 413 6.02 -18.80 -12.43
CA VAL A 413 6.03 -17.38 -12.07
C VAL A 413 6.92 -17.10 -10.86
N ALA A 414 7.01 -18.05 -9.93
CA ALA A 414 7.70 -17.82 -8.65
C ALA A 414 9.20 -17.48 -8.79
N PRO A 415 10.01 -18.23 -9.55
CA PRO A 415 11.40 -17.86 -9.81
C PRO A 415 11.57 -16.46 -10.43
N ILE A 416 10.71 -16.09 -11.38
CA ILE A 416 10.77 -14.79 -12.06
C ILE A 416 10.50 -13.64 -11.08
N VAL A 417 9.45 -13.77 -10.27
CA VAL A 417 9.09 -12.80 -9.23
C VAL A 417 10.24 -12.62 -8.24
N ILE A 418 10.85 -13.71 -7.76
CA ILE A 418 11.96 -13.64 -6.80
C ILE A 418 13.16 -12.91 -7.40
N VAL A 419 13.55 -13.25 -8.64
CA VAL A 419 14.68 -12.58 -9.32
C VAL A 419 14.39 -11.09 -9.51
N ALA A 420 13.19 -10.74 -9.98
CA ALA A 420 12.79 -9.34 -10.18
C ALA A 420 12.86 -8.55 -8.87
N VAL A 421 12.34 -9.11 -7.77
CA VAL A 421 12.36 -8.49 -6.45
C VAL A 421 13.78 -8.24 -5.97
N VAL A 422 14.67 -9.24 -6.06
CA VAL A 422 16.06 -9.10 -5.61
C VAL A 422 16.79 -8.03 -6.43
N VAL A 423 16.64 -8.04 -7.75
CA VAL A 423 17.27 -7.05 -8.64
C VAL A 423 16.77 -5.65 -8.36
N ALA A 424 15.45 -5.46 -8.23
CA ALA A 424 14.85 -4.16 -7.95
C ALA A 424 15.24 -3.65 -6.55
N TYR A 425 15.25 -4.52 -5.54
CA TYR A 425 15.66 -4.19 -4.17
C TYR A 425 17.13 -3.74 -4.09
N ILE A 426 18.04 -4.45 -4.76
CA ILE A 426 19.45 -4.04 -4.83
C ILE A 426 19.57 -2.69 -5.55
N THR A 427 18.82 -2.51 -6.63
CA THR A 427 18.83 -1.27 -7.42
C THR A 427 18.35 -0.06 -6.60
N ILE A 428 17.26 -0.19 -5.83
CA ILE A 428 16.77 0.92 -5.01
C ILE A 428 17.72 1.25 -3.86
N GLU A 429 18.38 0.24 -3.29
CA GLU A 429 19.36 0.43 -2.21
C GLU A 429 20.63 1.13 -2.73
N THR A 430 21.10 0.81 -3.93
CA THR A 430 22.26 1.49 -4.54
C THR A 430 21.95 2.94 -4.89
N LEU A 431 20.78 3.22 -5.50
CA LEU A 431 20.34 4.58 -5.84
C LEU A 431 20.16 5.45 -4.58
N SER A 432 19.54 4.92 -3.52
CA SER A 432 19.26 5.67 -2.29
C SER A 432 20.53 6.07 -1.53
N ARG A 433 21.55 5.20 -1.53
CA ARG A 433 22.86 5.50 -0.91
C ARG A 433 23.60 6.60 -1.65
N ALA A 434 23.59 6.55 -2.99
CA ALA A 434 24.25 7.56 -3.82
C ALA A 434 23.69 8.97 -3.59
N TRP A 435 22.44 9.08 -3.14
CA TRP A 435 21.74 10.36 -2.98
C TRP A 435 21.69 10.90 -1.54
N SER A 436 22.16 10.13 -0.56
CA SER A 436 22.33 10.61 0.82
C SER A 436 23.72 11.25 0.93
N PRO A 437 23.87 12.59 1.09
CA PRO A 437 25.18 13.17 1.33
C PRO A 437 25.73 12.58 2.63
N THR A 438 26.94 12.02 2.58
CA THR A 438 27.64 11.56 3.79
C THR A 438 27.66 12.71 4.80
N PRO A 439 27.26 12.51 6.07
CA PRO A 439 27.48 13.51 7.09
C PRO A 439 28.97 13.83 7.10
N ALA A 440 29.34 15.10 6.95
CA ALA A 440 30.73 15.53 7.05
C ALA A 440 31.30 14.98 8.38
N PRO A 441 32.52 14.41 8.39
CA PRO A 441 33.12 13.93 9.62
C PRO A 441 33.12 15.07 10.63
N ALA A 442 32.56 14.82 11.81
CA ALA A 442 32.58 15.77 12.91
C ALA A 442 34.04 16.19 13.13
N SER A 443 34.34 17.47 12.94
CA SER A 443 35.64 18.03 13.26
C SER A 443 35.89 17.80 14.75
N ALA A 444 36.75 16.84 15.04
CA ALA A 444 37.34 16.66 16.35
C ALA A 444 38.34 17.80 16.56
N ASP A 445 37.85 18.98 16.95
CA ASP A 445 38.68 20.08 17.45
C ASP A 445 37.85 20.98 18.36
N ALA A 446 37.90 20.66 19.66
CA ALA A 446 37.76 21.60 20.77
C ALA A 446 38.16 20.90 22.07
N ALA A 447 39.43 20.51 22.16
CA ALA A 447 40.11 20.29 23.43
C ALA A 447 41.44 21.05 23.39
N SER A 448 41.34 22.37 23.63
CA SER A 448 42.44 23.20 24.11
C SER A 448 41.87 24.37 24.89
#